data_AF-A0A5E7V9T9-F1
#
_entry.id   AF-A0A5E7V9T9-F1
#
_cell.length_a   1.000
_cell.length_b   1.000
_cell.length_c   1.000
_cell.angle_alpha   90.00
_cell.angle_beta   90.00
_cell.angle_gamma   90.00
#
_symmetry.space_group_name_H-M   'P 1'
#
loop_
_entity.id
_entity.type
_entity.pdbx_description
1 polymer ?
#
loop_
_entity_poly.entity_id
_entity_poly.type
_entity_poly.pdbx_seq_one_letter_code
_entity_poly.pdbx_strand_id
1 'polypeptide(L)'
;MFSARNIDAEQLAPVAPSLLPLDQAREADRVERVNAAVGSVAPGLVEFTTKALFRDLWLRPGLAPRDRSLITVSSLVANGQTGQVGYHLGRAMDNGLSQTEAAEMITQLAFYAGWPHAFSAVPVFKEVFSQRAPG
;
A
#
# COMPACT_ATOMS: atom_id res chain seq x y z
N MET A 1 -1.47 4.60 34.34
CA MET A 1 -1.51 3.38 33.51
C MET A 1 -0.28 3.24 32.62
N PHE A 2 0.12 4.25 31.82
CA PHE A 2 1.32 4.16 30.95
C PHE A 2 2.65 4.18 31.70
N SER A 3 2.83 5.07 32.69
CA SER A 3 4.06 5.12 33.51
C SER A 3 4.29 3.84 34.32
N ALA A 4 3.21 3.15 34.72
CA ALA A 4 3.29 1.84 35.40
C ALA A 4 3.76 0.69 34.48
N ARG A 5 3.82 0.93 33.16
CA ARG A 5 4.30 0.01 32.13
C ARG A 5 5.62 0.47 31.50
N ASN A 6 6.29 1.48 32.09
CA ASN A 6 7.48 2.13 31.55
C ASN A 6 7.29 2.68 30.12
N ILE A 7 6.06 3.09 29.77
CA ILE A 7 5.77 3.75 28.50
C ILE A 7 5.77 5.26 28.75
N ASP A 8 6.78 5.93 28.21
CA ASP A 8 6.99 7.38 28.29
C ASP A 8 6.78 8.06 26.92
N ALA A 9 6.77 9.39 26.89
CA ALA A 9 6.52 10.14 25.66
C ALA A 9 7.75 10.10 24.73
N GLU A 10 8.92 9.88 25.31
CA GLU A 10 10.22 9.81 24.66
C GLU A 10 10.37 8.54 23.80
N GLN A 11 9.62 7.48 24.11
CA GLN A 11 9.53 6.24 23.33
C GLN A 11 8.63 6.34 22.08
N LEU A 12 7.90 7.44 21.89
CA LEU A 12 7.05 7.61 20.73
C LEU A 12 7.87 7.77 19.44
N ALA A 13 7.33 7.28 18.33
CA ALA A 13 7.95 7.48 17.02
C ALA A 13 8.07 8.98 16.73
N PRO A 14 9.22 9.45 16.19
CA PRO A 14 9.40 10.86 15.90
C PRO A 14 8.42 11.32 14.80
N VAL A 15 7.99 12.57 14.90
CA VAL A 15 7.12 13.21 13.91
C VAL A 15 7.78 13.17 12.53
N ALA A 16 9.07 13.50 12.47
CA ALA A 16 9.90 13.47 11.26
C ALA A 16 11.05 12.46 11.43
N PRO A 17 10.85 11.16 11.12
CA PRO A 17 11.91 10.17 11.14
C PRO A 17 12.87 10.37 9.96
N SER A 18 14.07 9.77 10.05
CA SER A 18 14.90 9.57 8.86
C SER A 18 14.18 8.63 7.89
N LEU A 19 13.97 9.08 6.66
CA LEU A 19 13.21 8.34 5.65
C LEU A 19 14.08 7.27 4.98
N LEU A 20 13.44 6.18 4.57
CA LEU A 20 14.04 5.15 3.73
C LEU A 20 14.44 5.73 2.36
N PRO A 21 15.44 5.14 1.68
CA PRO A 21 15.84 5.58 0.35
C PRO A 21 14.68 5.51 -0.65
N LEU A 22 14.57 6.54 -1.50
CA LEU A 22 13.61 6.59 -2.59
C LEU A 22 14.21 5.95 -3.84
N ASP A 23 13.49 4.99 -4.42
CA ASP A 23 13.74 4.52 -5.78
C ASP A 23 13.31 5.62 -6.77
N GLN A 24 14.30 6.35 -7.28
CA GLN A 24 14.07 7.52 -8.14
C GLN A 24 13.44 7.15 -9.48
N ALA A 25 13.84 6.01 -10.07
CA ALA A 25 13.31 5.58 -11.37
C ALA A 25 11.84 5.18 -11.23
N ARG A 26 11.54 4.33 -10.25
CA ARG A 26 10.16 3.91 -9.96
C ARG A 26 9.25 5.08 -9.61
N GLU A 27 9.79 6.08 -8.90
CA GLU A 27 9.04 7.27 -8.55
C GLU A 27 8.78 8.17 -9.77
N ALA A 28 9.76 8.36 -10.65
CA ALA A 28 9.57 9.12 -11.88
C ALA A 28 8.44 8.52 -12.74
N ASP A 29 8.48 7.20 -12.97
CA ASP A 29 7.44 6.48 -13.71
C ASP A 29 6.06 6.62 -13.07
N ARG A 30 6.00 6.60 -11.73
CA ARG A 30 4.73 6.77 -11.00
C ARG A 30 4.20 8.20 -11.16
N VAL A 31 5.05 9.21 -11.04
CA VAL A 31 4.66 10.62 -11.21
C VAL A 31 4.10 10.84 -12.61
N GLU A 32 4.76 10.33 -13.65
CA GLU A 32 4.30 10.44 -15.03
C GLU A 32 2.92 9.81 -15.21
N ARG A 33 2.73 8.56 -14.77
CA ARG A 33 1.43 7.88 -14.88
C ARG A 33 0.30 8.61 -14.15
N VAL A 34 0.56 9.10 -12.93
CA VAL A 34 -0.46 9.83 -12.15
C VAL A 34 -0.76 11.18 -12.81
N ASN A 35 0.26 11.91 -13.27
CA ASN A 35 0.06 13.18 -13.96
C ASN A 35 -0.73 13.01 -15.26
N ALA A 36 -0.44 11.96 -16.04
CA ALA A 36 -1.18 11.64 -17.26
C ALA A 36 -2.66 11.29 -16.97
N ALA A 37 -2.92 10.55 -15.88
CA ALA A 37 -4.26 10.09 -15.55
C ALA A 37 -5.17 11.19 -14.99
N VAL A 38 -4.64 12.09 -14.14
CA VAL A 38 -5.49 13.04 -13.39
C VAL A 38 -4.99 14.49 -13.41
N GLY A 39 -3.80 14.77 -13.94
CA GLY A 39 -3.15 16.08 -13.82
C GLY A 39 -3.91 17.24 -14.48
N SER A 40 -4.58 16.98 -15.62
CA SER A 40 -5.42 17.98 -16.29
C SER A 40 -6.71 18.32 -15.53
N VAL A 41 -7.16 17.43 -14.65
CA VAL A 41 -8.41 17.58 -13.88
C VAL A 41 -8.14 18.08 -12.47
N ALA A 42 -7.14 17.51 -11.80
CA ALA A 42 -6.84 17.72 -10.39
C ALA A 42 -5.31 17.76 -10.15
N PRO A 43 -4.60 18.83 -10.55
CA PRO A 43 -3.15 18.92 -10.38
C PRO A 43 -2.70 18.87 -8.91
N GLY A 44 -3.49 19.41 -7.98
CA GLY A 44 -3.19 19.31 -6.54
C GLY A 44 -3.20 17.86 -6.03
N LEU A 45 -3.99 16.97 -6.63
CA LEU A 45 -3.97 15.54 -6.30
C LEU A 45 -2.64 14.90 -6.71
N VAL A 46 -2.07 15.29 -7.85
CA VAL A 46 -0.75 14.82 -8.29
C VAL A 46 0.33 15.27 -7.31
N GLU A 47 0.25 16.53 -6.87
CA GLU A 47 1.20 17.11 -5.92
C GLU A 47 1.16 16.39 -4.57
N PHE A 48 -0.01 16.24 -3.95
CA PHE A 48 -0.13 15.58 -2.65
C PHE A 48 0.23 14.10 -2.72
N THR A 49 -0.16 13.41 -3.80
CA THR A 49 0.27 12.03 -4.03
C THR A 49 1.80 11.92 -4.02
N THR A 50 2.49 12.87 -4.65
CA THR A 50 3.95 12.86 -4.72
C THR A 50 4.60 13.25 -3.39
N LYS A 51 4.23 14.40 -2.83
CA LYS A 51 4.89 14.96 -1.65
C LYS A 51 4.52 14.23 -0.36
N ALA A 52 3.23 14.09 -0.08
CA ALA A 52 2.76 13.55 1.19
C ALA A 52 2.79 12.02 1.24
N LEU A 53 2.51 11.36 0.11
CA LEU A 53 2.48 9.89 0.09
C LEU A 53 3.85 9.30 -0.23
N PHE A 54 4.33 9.44 -1.47
CA PHE A 54 5.46 8.65 -1.95
C PHE A 54 6.85 9.21 -1.58
N ARG A 55 6.94 10.51 -1.26
CA ARG A 55 8.18 11.14 -0.74
C ARG A 55 8.23 11.32 0.78
N ASP A 56 7.18 10.92 1.50
CA ASP A 56 7.15 10.93 2.97
C ASP A 56 6.54 9.65 3.53
N LEU A 57 5.20 9.53 3.60
CA LEU A 57 4.51 8.44 4.30
C LEU A 57 5.04 7.05 3.95
N TRP A 58 5.24 6.77 2.66
CA TRP A 58 5.70 5.47 2.16
C TRP A 58 7.16 5.15 2.49
N LEU A 59 7.96 6.16 2.82
CA LEU A 59 9.37 6.03 3.18
C LEU A 59 9.59 6.03 4.71
N ARG A 60 8.55 6.20 5.53
CA ARG A 60 8.72 6.18 6.99
C ARG A 60 9.19 4.78 7.45
N PRO A 61 10.24 4.66 8.27
CA PRO A 61 10.91 3.38 8.56
C PRO A 61 10.21 2.52 9.62
N GLY A 62 9.23 3.04 10.34
CA GLY A 62 8.52 2.32 11.40
C GLY A 62 7.71 1.11 10.92
N LEU A 63 7.49 0.98 9.61
CA LEU A 63 6.96 -0.22 8.97
C LEU A 63 7.82 -0.54 7.75
N ALA A 64 8.15 -1.82 7.58
CA ALA A 64 8.80 -2.29 6.37
C ALA A 64 7.90 -1.99 5.15
N PRO A 65 8.46 -1.70 3.97
CA PRO A 65 7.68 -1.46 2.76
C PRO A 65 6.70 -2.59 2.42
N ARG A 66 7.07 -3.84 2.74
CA ARG A 66 6.23 -5.03 2.58
C ARG A 66 4.95 -4.96 3.43
N ASP A 67 5.09 -4.66 4.71
CA ASP A 67 3.97 -4.60 5.65
C ASP A 67 3.07 -3.39 5.41
N ARG A 68 3.68 -2.25 5.04
CA ARG A 68 2.93 -1.07 4.61
C ARG A 68 2.04 -1.37 3.41
N SER A 69 2.57 -2.10 2.42
CA SER A 69 1.78 -2.54 1.26
C SER A 69 0.69 -3.52 1.66
N LEU A 70 0.97 -4.50 2.52
CA LEU A 70 -0.04 -5.44 3.02
C LEU A 70 -1.23 -4.70 3.66
N ILE A 71 -0.96 -3.75 4.55
CA ILE A 71 -1.99 -2.93 5.22
C ILE A 71 -2.77 -2.10 4.20
N THR A 72 -2.10 -1.56 3.18
CA THR A 72 -2.75 -0.77 2.14
C THR A 72 -3.72 -1.64 1.33
N VAL A 73 -3.27 -2.79 0.84
CA VAL A 73 -4.11 -3.69 0.04
C VAL A 73 -5.28 -4.21 0.87
N SER A 74 -5.05 -4.62 2.12
CA SER A 74 -6.13 -5.10 2.99
C SER A 74 -7.18 -4.02 3.25
N SER A 75 -6.75 -2.76 3.44
CA SER A 75 -7.66 -1.63 3.61
C SER A 75 -8.47 -1.35 2.34
N LEU A 76 -7.86 -1.42 1.16
CA LEU A 76 -8.56 -1.23 -0.12
C LEU A 76 -9.63 -2.31 -0.33
N VAL A 77 -9.28 -3.58 -0.09
CA VAL A 77 -10.22 -4.69 -0.18
C VAL A 77 -11.35 -4.51 0.84
N ALA A 78 -11.03 -4.20 2.10
CA ALA A 78 -12.01 -4.04 3.16
C ALA A 78 -13.01 -2.90 2.91
N ASN A 79 -12.63 -1.89 2.13
CA ASN A 79 -13.49 -0.77 1.74
C ASN A 79 -14.13 -0.93 0.36
N GLY A 80 -13.99 -2.09 -0.29
CA GLY A 80 -14.54 -2.33 -1.64
C GLY A 80 -13.89 -1.50 -2.75
N GLN A 81 -12.69 -0.95 -2.53
CA GLN A 81 -11.98 -0.06 -3.46
C GLN A 81 -11.14 -0.84 -4.49
N THR A 82 -11.78 -1.79 -5.18
CA THR A 82 -11.12 -2.76 -6.08
C THR A 82 -10.31 -2.11 -7.20
N GLY A 83 -10.72 -0.93 -7.69
CA GLY A 83 -10.01 -0.19 -8.73
C GLY A 83 -8.58 0.25 -8.33
N GLN A 84 -8.25 0.30 -7.04
CA GLN A 84 -6.89 0.62 -6.57
C GLN A 84 -6.09 -0.63 -6.18
N VAL A 85 -6.75 -1.78 -6.03
CA VAL A 85 -6.12 -3.03 -5.54
C VAL A 85 -5.02 -3.50 -6.49
N GLY A 86 -5.21 -3.45 -7.80
CA GLY A 86 -4.23 -3.98 -8.76
C GLY A 86 -2.84 -3.34 -8.65
N TYR A 87 -2.79 -2.00 -8.64
CA TYR A 87 -1.54 -1.27 -8.48
C TYR A 87 -0.87 -1.57 -7.13
N HIS A 88 -1.64 -1.51 -6.03
CA HIS A 88 -1.09 -1.69 -4.69
C HIS A 88 -0.69 -3.13 -4.39
N LEU A 89 -1.39 -4.12 -4.94
CA LEU A 89 -1.02 -5.53 -4.86
C LEU A 89 0.27 -5.80 -5.62
N GLY A 90 0.41 -5.27 -6.83
CA GLY A 90 1.67 -5.33 -7.57
C GLY A 90 2.83 -4.74 -6.76
N ARG A 91 2.63 -3.55 -6.18
CA ARG A 91 3.62 -2.94 -5.28
C ARG A 91 3.91 -3.77 -4.04
N ALA A 92 2.91 -4.45 -3.46
CA ALA A 92 3.10 -5.35 -2.33
C ALA A 92 4.02 -6.51 -2.69
N MET A 93 3.80 -7.11 -3.86
CA MET A 93 4.61 -8.22 -4.35
C MET A 93 6.04 -7.80 -4.70
N ASP A 94 6.22 -6.61 -5.29
CA ASP A 94 7.57 -6.05 -5.52
C ASP A 94 8.33 -5.82 -4.21
N ASN A 95 7.59 -5.53 -3.13
CA ASN A 95 8.16 -5.37 -1.79
C ASN A 95 8.33 -6.71 -1.05
N GLY A 96 8.03 -7.85 -1.68
CA GLY A 96 8.25 -9.19 -1.12
C GLY A 96 7.02 -9.89 -0.55
N LEU A 97 5.80 -9.37 -0.75
CA LEU A 97 4.58 -10.13 -0.44
C LEU A 97 4.42 -11.30 -1.42
N SER A 98 4.36 -12.53 -0.93
CA SER A 98 4.15 -13.71 -1.78
C SER A 98 2.70 -13.84 -2.26
N GLN A 99 2.47 -14.61 -3.33
CA GLN A 99 1.12 -14.96 -3.78
C GLN A 99 0.33 -15.70 -2.70
N THR A 100 0.99 -16.58 -1.94
CA THR A 100 0.37 -17.32 -0.83
C THR A 100 -0.12 -16.38 0.27
N GLU A 101 0.72 -15.44 0.72
CA GLU A 101 0.31 -14.47 1.74
C GLU A 101 -0.80 -13.53 1.24
N ALA A 102 -0.77 -13.14 -0.04
CA ALA A 102 -1.81 -12.33 -0.64
C ALA A 102 -3.15 -13.08 -0.75
N ALA A 103 -3.13 -14.37 -1.09
CA ALA A 103 -4.32 -15.22 -1.11
C ALA A 103 -4.90 -15.40 0.31
N GLU A 104 -4.06 -15.71 1.31
CA GLU A 104 -4.48 -15.83 2.71
C GLU A 104 -5.05 -14.53 3.26
N MET A 105 -4.51 -13.38 2.86
CA MET A 105 -5.09 -12.08 3.22
C MET A 105 -6.53 -11.94 2.72
N ILE A 106 -6.86 -12.31 1.48
CA ILE A 106 -8.25 -12.27 0.99
C ILE A 106 -9.13 -13.20 1.80
N THR A 107 -8.68 -14.43 2.06
CA THR A 107 -9.42 -15.41 2.86
C THR A 107 -9.74 -14.86 4.24
N GLN A 108 -8.75 -14.27 4.93
CA GLN A 108 -8.94 -13.62 6.22
C GLN A 108 -9.96 -12.47 6.12
N LEU A 109 -9.88 -11.64 5.08
CA LEU A 109 -10.78 -10.49 4.90
C LEU A 109 -12.22 -10.87 4.63
N ALA A 110 -12.52 -12.07 4.12
CA ALA A 110 -13.90 -12.54 4.01
C ALA A 110 -14.61 -12.54 5.38
N PHE A 111 -13.90 -12.89 6.45
CA PHE A 111 -14.44 -12.92 7.82
C PHE A 111 -14.57 -11.52 8.44
N TYR A 112 -13.63 -10.62 8.15
CA TYR A 112 -13.56 -9.30 8.82
C TYR A 112 -14.23 -8.17 8.02
N ALA A 113 -14.30 -8.28 6.70
CA ALA A 113 -14.85 -7.27 5.80
C ALA A 113 -16.03 -7.80 4.96
N GLY A 114 -16.36 -9.08 5.08
CA GLY A 114 -17.49 -9.71 4.40
C GLY A 114 -17.12 -10.35 3.06
N TRP A 115 -17.85 -11.43 2.74
CA TRP A 115 -17.70 -12.18 1.48
C TRP A 115 -17.80 -11.30 0.22
N PRO A 116 -18.72 -10.32 0.09
CA PRO A 116 -18.81 -9.48 -1.11
C PRO A 116 -17.52 -8.72 -1.42
N HIS A 117 -16.83 -8.18 -0.41
CA HIS A 117 -15.56 -7.48 -0.59
C HIS A 117 -14.45 -8.43 -1.02
N ALA A 118 -14.33 -9.60 -0.37
CA ALA A 118 -13.35 -10.61 -0.74
C ALA A 118 -13.57 -11.10 -2.18
N PHE A 119 -14.80 -11.47 -2.55
CA PHE A 119 -15.13 -11.96 -3.89
C PHE A 119 -14.93 -10.90 -4.97
N SER A 120 -15.18 -9.62 -4.67
CA SER A 120 -14.92 -8.52 -5.62
C SER A 120 -13.43 -8.30 -5.88
N ALA A 121 -12.56 -8.64 -4.92
CA ALA A 121 -11.11 -8.50 -5.06
C ALA A 121 -10.46 -9.67 -5.82
N VAL A 122 -11.01 -10.89 -5.72
CA VAL A 122 -10.42 -12.10 -6.33
C VAL A 122 -10.07 -11.95 -7.83
N PRO A 123 -10.93 -11.39 -8.70
CA PRO A 123 -10.58 -11.20 -10.11
C PRO A 123 -9.34 -10.32 -10.32
N VAL A 124 -9.21 -9.25 -9.52
CA VAL A 124 -8.06 -8.34 -9.59
C VAL A 124 -6.78 -9.04 -9.14
N PHE A 125 -6.85 -9.85 -8.07
CA PHE A 125 -5.69 -10.64 -7.62
C PHE A 125 -5.26 -11.66 -8.66
N LYS A 126 -6.22 -12.36 -9.27
CA LYS A 126 -5.97 -13.30 -10.36
C LYS A 126 -5.21 -12.63 -11.51
N GLU A 127 -5.67 -11.46 -11.94
CA GLU A 127 -5.01 -10.71 -13.01
C GLU A 127 -3.56 -10.37 -12.67
N VAL A 128 -3.31 -9.83 -11.48
CA VAL A 128 -1.94 -9.50 -11.03
C VAL A 128 -1.05 -10.74 -10.94
N PHE A 129 -1.57 -11.86 -10.47
CA PHE A 129 -0.81 -13.12 -10.41
C PHE A 129 -0.48 -13.66 -11.80
N SER A 130 -1.44 -13.62 -12.73
CA SER A 130 -1.24 -14.06 -14.11
C SER A 130 -0.19 -13.23 -14.85
N GLN A 131 -0.15 -11.91 -14.62
CA GLN A 131 0.88 -11.03 -15.20
C GLN A 131 2.30 -11.32 -14.68
N ARG A 132 2.42 -12.05 -13.56
CA ARG A 132 3.68 -12.33 -12.87
C ARG A 132 4.14 -13.79 -12.97
N ALA A 133 3.29 -14.69 -13.47
CA ALA A 133 3.68 -16.08 -13.70
C ALA A 133 4.74 -16.14 -14.81
N PRO A 134 5.83 -16.91 -14.65
CA PRO A 134 6.68 -17.25 -15.79
C PRO A 134 5.83 -18.00 -16.82
N GLY A 135 5.90 -17.57 -18.07
CA GLY A 135 5.25 -18.24 -19.20
C GLY A 135 5.81 -19.64 -19.46
#